data_AF-A0A932JS75-F1
#
_entry.id   AF-A0A932JS75-F1
#
_cell.length_a   1.000
_cell.length_b   1.000
_cell.length_c   1.000
_cell.angle_alpha   90.00
_cell.angle_beta   90.00
_cell.angle_gamma   90.00
#
_symmetry.space_group_name_H-M   'P 1'
#
loop_
_entity.id
_entity.type
_entity.pdbx_description
1 polymer ?
#
loop_
_entity_poly.entity_id
_entity_poly.type
_entity_poly.pdbx_seq_one_letter_code
_entity_poly.pdbx_strand_id
1 'polypeptide(L)'
;MDDLIEVVPYEASWPAAYEAERAAINARLGELGASFEHIGSTAVPGIAAKPTIDLMAGVDELRVDESVVEPLADLGYRYLGEYGIAGRHFFRKGSPPTHHLHWVRRGGDFWWKQLVFRDFLRTSPTDARAYEALKRDLASRFHNDRSRYTASKTSFVTGTLERAWRWSKAPLVVFDLEATCWEKGTVVERQELIEIGAVRLEADFAVRGEFQRFVRPTGEPALSDFCRRLTGIRQEDLDAAESFLPVLASFVDWAGPGPLRFASWSTYDLRQLRSDCRRHLAALPPPLECHLDLRQRFSEQRGLEPQTMKRALELAGLAQEGHHHRGLDDARNIARLATLILKS
;
A
#
# COMPACT_ATOMS: atom_id res chain seq x y z
N MET A 1 -6.09 15.57 33.78
CA MET A 1 -7.33 15.28 33.04
C MET A 1 -6.89 14.52 31.80
N ASP A 2 -7.37 13.29 31.59
CA ASP A 2 -7.04 12.59 30.35
C ASP A 2 -7.72 13.32 29.18
N ASP A 3 -6.96 13.57 28.11
CA ASP A 3 -7.49 14.20 26.90
C ASP A 3 -8.63 13.35 26.32
N LEU A 4 -9.71 14.01 25.90
CA LEU A 4 -10.85 13.36 25.26
C LEU A 4 -10.41 12.57 24.02
N ILE A 5 -10.98 11.39 23.84
CA ILE A 5 -10.72 10.54 22.67
C ILE A 5 -11.63 10.98 21.53
N GLU A 6 -11.09 11.81 20.65
CA GLU A 6 -11.75 12.21 19.41
C GLU A 6 -11.25 11.38 18.22
N VAL A 7 -12.19 10.93 17.39
CA VAL A 7 -11.92 10.21 16.14
C VAL A 7 -12.52 11.01 14.99
N VAL A 8 -11.65 11.58 14.16
CA VAL A 8 -12.01 12.45 13.03
C VAL A 8 -11.89 11.71 11.70
N PRO A 9 -12.65 12.12 10.65
CA PRO A 9 -12.48 11.59 9.30
C PRO A 9 -11.02 11.66 8.83
N TYR A 10 -10.64 10.80 7.88
CA TYR A 10 -9.29 10.82 7.32
C TYR A 10 -8.98 12.18 6.68
N GLU A 11 -7.80 12.75 7.01
CA GLU A 11 -7.33 13.97 6.38
C GLU A 11 -6.18 13.68 5.42
N ALA A 12 -6.28 14.20 4.19
CA ALA A 12 -5.25 14.03 3.16
C ALA A 12 -3.93 14.74 3.50
N SER A 13 -3.92 15.61 4.51
CA SER A 13 -2.74 16.31 5.03
C SER A 13 -1.83 15.43 5.90
N TRP A 14 -2.32 14.32 6.44
CA TRP A 14 -1.56 13.49 7.40
C TRP A 14 -0.25 12.92 6.85
N PRO A 15 -0.16 12.42 5.58
CA PRO A 15 1.11 12.02 5.00
C PRO A 15 2.12 13.17 4.91
N ALA A 16 1.67 14.37 4.53
CA ALA A 16 2.54 15.55 4.47
C ALA A 16 2.99 16.01 5.87
N ALA A 17 2.13 15.90 6.88
CA ALA A 17 2.48 16.17 8.27
C ALA A 17 3.54 15.18 8.79
N TYR A 18 3.42 13.90 8.44
CA TYR A 18 4.44 12.89 8.71
C TYR A 18 5.78 13.26 8.05
N GLU A 19 5.79 13.59 6.76
CA GLU A 19 7.02 13.94 6.03
C GLU A 19 7.70 15.19 6.60
N ALA A 20 6.93 16.22 6.93
CA ALA A 20 7.44 17.43 7.55
C ALA A 20 8.10 17.15 8.91
N GLU A 21 7.46 16.33 9.74
CA GLU A 21 7.99 15.97 11.06
C GLU A 21 9.22 15.06 10.94
N ARG A 22 9.21 14.08 10.02
CA ARG A 22 10.38 13.24 9.70
C ARG A 22 11.57 14.10 9.28
N ALA A 23 11.35 15.06 8.38
CA ALA A 23 12.40 15.98 7.92
C ALA A 23 12.94 16.85 9.07
N ALA A 24 12.07 17.35 9.94
CA ALA A 24 12.47 18.13 11.11
C ALA A 24 13.32 17.31 12.10
N ILE A 25 12.93 16.06 12.36
CA ILE A 25 13.68 15.13 13.21
C ILE A 25 15.05 14.84 12.60
N ASN A 26 15.11 14.50 11.31
CA ASN A 26 16.37 14.25 10.60
C ASN A 26 17.30 15.48 10.61
N ALA A 27 16.76 16.69 10.46
CA ALA A 27 17.56 17.92 10.50
C ALA A 27 18.20 18.17 11.88
N ARG A 28 17.60 17.65 12.97
CA ARG A 28 18.12 17.81 14.34
C ARG A 28 19.05 16.69 14.76
N LEU A 29 18.71 15.46 14.40
CA LEU A 29 19.49 14.28 14.76
C LEU A 29 20.65 14.03 13.78
N GLY A 30 20.63 14.61 12.58
CA GLY A 30 21.58 14.30 11.52
C GLY A 30 21.36 12.88 10.98
N GLU A 31 22.41 12.29 10.39
CA GLU A 31 22.38 10.91 9.91
C GLU A 31 22.64 9.92 11.04
N LEU A 32 21.75 9.80 12.03
CA LEU A 32 21.78 8.71 13.02
C LEU A 32 21.49 7.32 12.40
N GLY A 33 21.41 7.23 11.07
CA GLY A 33 21.06 6.03 10.34
C GLY A 33 19.62 5.55 10.60
N ALA A 34 18.77 6.35 11.27
CA ALA A 34 17.40 5.96 11.58
C ALA A 34 16.53 5.89 10.32
N SER A 35 15.79 4.80 10.14
CA SER A 35 14.74 4.72 9.13
C SER A 35 13.39 5.02 9.75
N PHE A 36 12.63 5.88 9.10
CA PHE A 36 11.36 6.37 9.59
C PHE A 36 10.22 5.75 8.81
N GLU A 37 9.17 5.41 9.55
CA GLU A 37 7.94 4.83 9.02
C GLU A 37 6.74 5.55 9.59
N HIS A 38 5.79 5.95 8.73
CA HIS A 38 4.48 6.43 9.19
C HIS A 38 3.67 5.22 9.62
N ILE A 39 3.27 5.16 10.88
CA ILE A 39 2.51 4.04 11.45
C ILE A 39 1.20 4.53 12.09
N GLY A 40 0.48 3.61 12.73
CA GLY A 40 -0.81 3.92 13.34
C GLY A 40 -1.92 4.11 12.31
N SER A 41 -3.05 4.67 12.77
CA SER A 41 -4.23 4.80 11.91
C SER A 41 -4.13 5.94 10.91
N THR A 42 -3.40 7.00 11.21
CA THR A 42 -3.20 8.13 10.29
C THR A 42 -2.35 7.74 9.08
N ALA A 43 -1.60 6.64 9.17
CA ALA A 43 -0.88 6.03 8.06
C ALA A 43 -1.76 5.16 7.15
N VAL A 44 -3.04 4.95 7.44
CA VAL A 44 -3.95 4.14 6.60
C VAL A 44 -4.93 5.07 5.89
N PRO A 45 -4.78 5.29 4.57
CA PRO A 45 -5.65 6.20 3.83
C PRO A 45 -7.13 5.82 3.91
N GLY A 46 -7.97 6.81 4.13
CA GLY A 46 -9.43 6.68 4.06
C GLY A 46 -10.12 6.21 5.34
N ILE A 47 -9.40 5.86 6.41
CA ILE A 47 -10.03 5.51 7.70
C ILE A 47 -9.92 6.65 8.72
N ALA A 48 -10.99 6.87 9.49
CA ALA A 48 -10.98 7.83 10.59
C ALA A 48 -10.00 7.44 11.69
N ALA A 49 -9.38 8.44 12.33
CA ALA A 49 -8.34 8.24 13.34
C ALA A 49 -8.37 9.33 14.41
N LYS A 50 -7.61 9.13 15.47
CA LYS A 50 -7.21 10.26 16.33
C LYS A 50 -6.26 11.16 15.51
N PRO A 51 -6.37 12.49 15.59
CA PRO A 51 -5.51 13.41 14.83
C PRO A 51 -4.11 13.52 15.46
N THR A 52 -3.43 12.37 15.60
CA THR A 52 -2.07 12.25 16.11
C THR A 52 -1.26 11.46 15.09
N ILE A 53 -0.15 12.03 14.63
CA ILE A 53 0.76 11.37 13.70
C ILE A 53 1.67 10.43 14.50
N ASP A 54 1.59 9.13 14.26
CA ASP A 54 2.50 8.15 14.85
C ASP A 54 3.66 7.86 13.89
N LEU A 55 4.89 8.19 14.30
CA LEU A 55 6.13 7.91 13.61
C LEU A 55 6.86 6.77 14.30
N MET A 56 7.49 5.90 13.53
CA MET A 56 8.40 4.89 14.06
C MET A 56 9.80 5.10 13.49
N ALA A 57 10.79 5.26 14.36
CA ALA A 57 12.20 5.37 13.99
C ALA A 57 12.92 4.07 14.36
N GLY A 58 13.47 3.39 13.35
CA GLY A 58 14.21 2.14 13.46
C GLY A 58 15.71 2.38 13.38
N VAL A 59 16.44 1.96 14.41
CA VAL A 59 17.92 2.01 14.47
C VAL A 59 18.50 0.61 14.63
N ASP A 60 19.72 0.39 14.13
CA ASP A 60 20.34 -0.94 14.19
C ASP A 60 20.79 -1.29 15.63
N GLU A 61 21.37 -0.32 16.32
CA GLU A 61 21.65 -0.37 17.75
C GLU A 61 20.67 0.53 18.51
N LEU A 62 19.83 -0.09 19.35
CA LEU A 62 18.89 0.65 20.18
C LEU A 62 19.62 1.31 21.34
N ARG A 63 19.91 2.59 21.20
CA ARG A 63 20.43 3.47 22.26
C ARG A 63 19.59 4.74 22.31
N VAL A 64 19.30 5.19 23.53
CA VAL A 64 18.61 6.44 23.79
C VAL A 64 19.33 7.13 24.95
N ASP A 65 20.22 8.04 24.59
CA ASP A 65 20.98 8.90 25.51
C ASP A 65 20.68 10.37 25.18
N GLU A 66 21.42 11.28 25.81
CA GLU A 66 21.25 12.73 25.65
C GLU A 66 21.36 13.19 24.19
N SER A 67 22.16 12.50 23.35
CA SER A 67 22.30 12.87 21.93
C SER A 67 21.05 12.60 21.10
N VAL A 68 20.10 11.80 21.62
CA VAL A 68 18.78 11.57 21.01
C VAL A 68 17.71 12.38 21.73
N VAL A 69 17.76 12.41 23.05
CA VAL A 69 16.72 13.04 23.88
C VAL A 69 16.71 14.56 23.74
N GLU A 70 17.88 15.22 23.78
CA GLU A 70 17.95 16.68 23.74
C GLU A 70 17.50 17.27 22.38
N PRO A 71 17.96 16.76 21.22
CA PRO A 71 17.50 17.31 19.94
C PRO A 71 16.00 17.09 19.68
N LEU A 72 15.42 15.99 20.21
CA LEU A 72 13.98 15.77 20.16
C LEU A 72 13.23 16.68 21.14
N ALA A 73 13.80 16.97 22.31
CA ALA A 73 13.23 17.92 23.26
C ALA A 73 13.15 19.34 22.67
N ASP A 74 14.17 19.77 21.91
CA ASP A 74 14.18 21.03 21.17
C ASP A 74 13.05 21.12 20.11
N LEU A 75 12.60 19.98 19.59
CA LEU A 75 11.43 19.88 18.70
C LEU A 75 10.11 19.81 19.46
N GLY A 76 10.12 19.86 20.79
CA GLY A 76 8.96 19.81 21.66
C GLY A 76 8.52 18.41 22.06
N TYR A 77 9.36 17.38 21.89
CA TYR A 77 9.07 16.04 22.39
C TYR A 77 9.39 15.90 23.88
N ARG A 78 8.56 15.14 24.57
CA ARG A 78 8.84 14.62 25.91
C ARG A 78 9.16 13.13 25.80
N TYR A 79 10.32 12.73 26.31
CA TYR A 79 10.70 11.33 26.45
C TYR A 79 9.98 10.68 27.64
N LEU A 80 9.43 9.48 27.44
CA LEU A 80 8.61 8.76 28.42
C LEU A 80 9.18 7.38 28.77
N GLY A 81 10.41 7.07 28.36
CA GLY A 81 11.00 5.75 28.54
C GLY A 81 10.35 4.68 27.66
N GLU A 82 10.40 3.43 28.11
CA GLU A 82 9.74 2.31 27.43
C GLU A 82 8.21 2.36 27.51
N TYR A 83 7.65 3.13 28.44
CA TYR A 83 6.21 3.41 28.60
C TYR A 83 5.29 2.20 28.36
N GLY A 84 5.60 1.08 29.03
CA GLY A 84 4.80 -0.15 29.04
C GLY A 84 5.08 -1.17 27.92
N ILE A 85 6.04 -0.91 27.02
CA ILE A 85 6.39 -1.82 25.92
C ILE A 85 7.91 -1.96 25.87
N ALA A 86 8.41 -3.15 26.20
CA ALA A 86 9.83 -3.46 26.22
C ALA A 86 10.49 -3.21 24.85
N GLY A 87 11.65 -2.56 24.85
CA GLY A 87 12.40 -2.23 23.63
C GLY A 87 11.78 -1.14 22.76
N ARG A 88 10.75 -0.42 23.25
CA ARG A 88 10.13 0.71 22.55
C ARG A 88 10.21 1.99 23.37
N HIS A 89 11.17 2.84 23.04
CA HIS A 89 11.34 4.15 23.65
C HIS A 89 10.34 5.14 23.06
N PHE A 90 9.58 5.82 23.90
CA PHE A 90 8.42 6.60 23.48
C PHE A 90 8.61 8.10 23.71
N PHE A 91 8.33 8.88 22.69
CA PHE A 91 8.38 10.33 22.69
C PHE A 91 7.01 10.90 22.31
N ARG A 92 6.57 11.94 23.00
CA ARG A 92 5.28 12.60 22.77
C ARG A 92 5.43 14.10 22.59
N LYS A 93 4.83 14.67 21.55
CA LYS A 93 4.84 16.11 21.24
C LYS A 93 3.43 16.69 21.26
N GLY A 94 3.31 17.93 21.76
CA GLY A 94 2.04 18.67 21.85
C GLY A 94 1.24 18.43 23.12
N SER A 95 0.30 19.34 23.39
CA SER A 95 -0.72 19.25 24.44
C SER A 95 -1.99 19.97 23.96
N PRO A 96 -2.97 19.27 23.33
CA PRO A 96 -3.06 17.81 23.19
C PRO A 96 -2.01 17.20 22.23
N PRO A 97 -1.75 15.88 22.30
CA PRO A 97 -0.71 15.22 21.50
C PRO A 97 -0.96 15.33 19.99
N THR A 98 0.01 15.90 19.28
CA THR A 98 0.00 16.03 17.81
C THR A 98 0.87 14.95 17.15
N HIS A 99 1.97 14.56 17.79
CA HIS A 99 2.88 13.54 17.28
C HIS A 99 3.31 12.57 18.39
N HIS A 100 3.49 11.32 17.97
CA HIS A 100 4.10 10.25 18.74
C HIS A 100 5.28 9.72 17.96
N LEU A 101 6.43 9.57 18.61
CA LEU A 101 7.60 8.93 18.02
C LEU A 101 7.94 7.67 18.83
N HIS A 102 7.96 6.54 18.13
CA HIS A 102 8.31 5.22 18.65
C HIS A 102 9.73 4.89 18.18
N TRP A 103 10.71 4.99 19.08
CA TRP A 103 12.12 4.72 18.80
C TRP A 103 12.45 3.27 19.18
N VAL A 104 12.82 2.47 18.18
CA VAL A 104 12.91 1.01 18.28
C VAL A 104 14.10 0.44 17.52
N ARG A 105 14.46 -0.82 17.83
CA ARG A 105 15.39 -1.58 17.01
C ARG A 105 14.77 -1.91 15.66
N ARG A 106 15.45 -1.56 14.57
CA ARG A 106 15.06 -1.93 13.20
C ARG A 106 15.03 -3.45 13.06
N GLY A 107 13.99 -3.96 12.41
CA GLY A 107 13.79 -5.40 12.23
C GLY A 107 13.39 -6.16 13.50
N GLY A 108 13.18 -5.46 14.62
CA GLY A 108 12.65 -6.07 15.84
C GLY A 108 11.14 -6.34 15.78
N ASP A 109 10.62 -6.93 16.86
CA ASP A 109 9.21 -7.31 16.99
C ASP A 109 8.24 -6.15 16.79
N PHE A 110 8.47 -5.02 17.47
CA PHE A 110 7.60 -3.84 17.35
C PHE A 110 7.64 -3.28 15.93
N TRP A 111 8.84 -3.19 15.34
CA TRP A 111 9.06 -2.73 13.98
C TRP A 111 8.17 -3.50 13.00
N TRP A 112 8.33 -4.83 12.94
CA TRP A 112 7.58 -5.62 11.97
C TRP A 112 6.08 -5.69 12.27
N LYS A 113 5.67 -5.75 13.55
CA LYS A 113 4.24 -5.76 13.92
C LYS A 113 3.53 -4.50 13.44
N GLN A 114 4.14 -3.33 13.56
CA GLN A 114 3.54 -2.08 13.09
C GLN A 114 3.45 -2.03 11.56
N LEU A 115 4.53 -2.41 10.86
CA LEU A 115 4.55 -2.39 9.39
C LEU A 115 3.56 -3.37 8.79
N VAL A 116 3.57 -4.63 9.22
CA VAL A 116 2.67 -5.65 8.66
C VAL A 116 1.21 -5.31 8.91
N PHE A 117 0.89 -4.75 10.08
CA PHE A 117 -0.47 -4.33 10.41
C PHE A 117 -0.93 -3.17 9.53
N ARG A 118 -0.12 -2.10 9.43
CA ARG A 118 -0.39 -0.95 8.56
C ARG A 118 -0.59 -1.40 7.13
N ASP A 119 0.34 -2.20 6.63
CA ASP A 119 0.41 -2.61 5.22
C ASP A 119 -0.77 -3.49 4.85
N PHE A 120 -1.12 -4.43 5.71
CA PHE A 120 -2.32 -5.24 5.54
C PHE A 120 -3.58 -4.36 5.49
N LEU A 121 -3.76 -3.42 6.43
CA LEU A 121 -4.93 -2.53 6.43
C LEU A 121 -4.98 -1.59 5.22
N ARG A 122 -3.83 -1.13 4.70
CA ARG A 122 -3.77 -0.35 3.44
C ARG A 122 -4.27 -1.16 2.25
N THR A 123 -4.09 -2.48 2.27
CA THR A 123 -4.54 -3.36 1.18
C THR A 123 -5.92 -3.95 1.39
N SER A 124 -6.45 -4.07 2.61
CA SER A 124 -7.76 -4.67 2.85
C SER A 124 -8.80 -3.61 3.25
N PRO A 125 -9.62 -3.10 2.31
CA PRO A 125 -10.70 -2.16 2.63
C PRO A 125 -11.67 -2.71 3.67
N THR A 126 -11.92 -4.01 3.68
CA THR A 126 -12.83 -4.66 4.61
C THR A 126 -12.27 -4.63 6.04
N ASP A 127 -11.01 -5.01 6.23
CA ASP A 127 -10.37 -4.96 7.55
C ASP A 127 -10.18 -3.51 8.04
N ALA A 128 -9.84 -2.59 7.13
CA ALA A 128 -9.70 -1.17 7.43
C ALA A 128 -11.02 -0.56 7.94
N ARG A 129 -12.15 -0.84 7.26
CA ARG A 129 -13.49 -0.41 7.71
C ARG A 129 -13.89 -1.03 9.04
N ALA A 130 -13.61 -2.32 9.24
CA ALA A 130 -13.87 -2.98 10.52
C ALA A 130 -13.07 -2.34 11.67
N TYR A 131 -11.81 -1.98 11.41
CA TYR A 131 -10.97 -1.29 12.39
C TYR A 131 -11.47 0.13 12.68
N GLU A 132 -11.93 0.86 11.66
CA GLU A 132 -12.55 2.17 11.84
C GLU A 132 -13.82 2.10 12.70
N ALA A 133 -14.74 1.19 12.36
CA ALA A 133 -15.99 0.99 13.09
C ALA A 133 -15.74 0.70 14.57
N LEU A 134 -14.78 -0.17 14.87
CA LEU A 134 -14.36 -0.46 16.24
C LEU A 134 -13.85 0.81 16.94
N LYS A 135 -12.99 1.60 16.28
CA LYS A 135 -12.45 2.83 16.90
C LYS A 135 -13.55 3.85 17.22
N ARG A 136 -14.55 3.99 16.35
CA ARG A 136 -15.69 4.89 16.56
C ARG A 136 -16.56 4.42 17.73
N ASP A 137 -16.89 3.13 17.80
CA ASP A 137 -17.62 2.55 18.94
C ASP A 137 -16.87 2.73 20.26
N LEU A 138 -15.57 2.42 20.28
CA LEU A 138 -14.79 2.55 21.51
C LEU A 138 -14.60 4.02 21.92
N ALA A 139 -14.48 4.94 20.96
CA ALA A 139 -14.37 6.36 21.26
C ALA A 139 -15.67 6.90 21.87
N SER A 140 -16.85 6.47 21.41
CA SER A 140 -18.11 6.89 22.02
C SER A 140 -18.28 6.34 23.44
N ARG A 141 -17.90 5.07 23.67
CA ARG A 141 -18.06 4.38 24.96
C ARG A 141 -17.03 4.77 26.02
N PHE A 142 -15.80 5.08 25.61
CA PHE A 142 -14.66 5.31 26.50
C PHE A 142 -13.97 6.66 26.22
N HIS A 143 -14.74 7.68 25.81
CA HIS A 143 -14.22 8.99 25.40
C HIS A 143 -13.31 9.67 26.44
N ASN A 144 -13.42 9.34 27.72
CA ASN A 144 -12.64 9.88 28.84
C ASN A 144 -11.73 8.83 29.52
N ASP A 145 -11.59 7.62 28.96
CA ASP A 145 -10.78 6.53 29.52
C ASP A 145 -9.86 5.94 28.44
N ARG A 146 -8.67 6.54 28.32
CA ARG A 146 -7.66 6.16 27.32
C ARG A 146 -7.15 4.72 27.52
N SER A 147 -7.03 4.29 28.77
CA SER A 147 -6.56 2.95 29.12
C SER A 147 -7.55 1.89 28.66
N ARG A 148 -8.84 2.06 28.97
CA ARG A 148 -9.89 1.12 28.57
C ARG A 148 -10.14 1.14 27.05
N TYR A 149 -10.07 2.31 26.42
CA TYR A 149 -10.10 2.43 24.97
C TYR A 149 -8.99 1.63 24.29
N THR A 150 -7.77 1.71 24.82
CA THR A 150 -6.61 0.99 24.28
C THR A 150 -6.74 -0.51 24.51
N ALA A 151 -7.04 -0.93 25.74
CA ALA A 151 -7.19 -2.34 26.12
C ALA A 151 -8.28 -3.05 25.30
N SER A 152 -9.40 -2.37 25.03
CA SER A 152 -10.55 -2.93 24.31
C SER A 152 -10.26 -3.25 22.84
N LYS A 153 -9.17 -2.72 22.26
CA LYS A 153 -8.75 -3.03 20.88
C LYS A 153 -7.94 -4.32 20.78
N THR A 154 -7.41 -4.82 21.89
CA THR A 154 -6.37 -5.87 21.89
C THR A 154 -6.77 -7.11 21.11
N SER A 155 -7.99 -7.62 21.32
CA SER A 155 -8.49 -8.82 20.62
C SER A 155 -8.54 -8.61 19.09
N PHE A 156 -9.10 -7.48 18.65
CA PHE A 156 -9.18 -7.13 17.23
C PHE A 156 -7.79 -6.98 16.61
N VAL A 157 -6.88 -6.25 17.27
CA VAL A 157 -5.53 -6.02 16.77
C VAL A 157 -4.76 -7.33 16.67
N THR A 158 -4.87 -8.21 17.67
CA THR A 158 -4.19 -9.51 17.69
C THR A 158 -4.67 -10.41 16.55
N GLY A 159 -5.99 -10.59 16.40
CA GLY A 159 -6.54 -11.41 15.31
C GLY A 159 -6.24 -10.83 13.92
N THR A 160 -6.16 -9.50 13.81
CA THR A 160 -5.79 -8.84 12.54
C THR A 160 -4.31 -8.99 12.25
N LEU A 161 -3.43 -8.94 13.25
CA LEU A 161 -2.01 -9.25 13.10
C LEU A 161 -1.79 -10.68 12.59
N GLU A 162 -2.52 -11.67 13.09
CA GLU A 162 -2.42 -13.06 12.59
C GLU A 162 -2.77 -13.16 11.09
N ARG A 163 -3.85 -12.48 10.66
CA ARG A 163 -4.22 -12.39 9.24
C ARG A 163 -3.16 -11.65 8.42
N ALA A 164 -2.67 -10.52 8.94
CA ALA A 164 -1.63 -9.71 8.31
C ALA A 164 -0.32 -10.49 8.12
N TRP A 165 0.09 -11.28 9.10
CA TRP A 165 1.27 -12.14 8.99
C TRP A 165 1.10 -13.22 7.94
N ARG A 166 -0.06 -13.89 7.89
CA ARG A 166 -0.37 -14.84 6.82
C ARG A 166 -0.36 -14.18 5.45
N TRP A 167 -0.94 -12.99 5.33
CA TRP A 167 -0.95 -12.19 4.10
C TRP A 167 0.47 -11.79 3.66
N SER A 168 1.35 -11.39 4.59
CA SER A 168 2.73 -11.00 4.26
C SER A 168 3.55 -12.12 3.63
N LYS A 169 3.19 -13.38 3.92
CA LYS A 169 3.82 -14.59 3.39
C LYS A 169 3.07 -15.21 2.21
N ALA A 170 1.98 -14.59 1.77
CA ALA A 170 1.21 -15.08 0.64
C ALA A 170 1.95 -14.86 -0.69
N PRO A 171 1.74 -15.74 -1.68
CA PRO A 171 2.18 -15.48 -3.05
C PRO A 171 1.71 -14.12 -3.57
N LEU A 172 2.50 -13.52 -4.46
CA LEU A 172 2.22 -12.23 -5.07
C LEU A 172 1.84 -12.42 -6.54
N VAL A 173 0.70 -11.90 -6.94
CA VAL A 173 0.27 -11.80 -8.33
C VAL A 173 0.46 -10.36 -8.77
N VAL A 174 1.48 -10.13 -9.58
CA VAL A 174 1.72 -8.84 -10.22
C VAL A 174 1.01 -8.85 -11.55
N PHE A 175 0.18 -7.86 -11.82
CA PHE A 175 -0.55 -7.73 -13.08
C PHE A 175 -0.47 -6.32 -13.63
N ASP A 176 -0.66 -6.23 -14.94
CA ASP A 176 -0.70 -4.99 -15.70
C ASP A 176 -1.75 -5.15 -16.81
N LEU A 177 -2.48 -4.07 -17.08
CA LEU A 177 -3.65 -4.09 -17.95
C LEU A 177 -3.47 -3.11 -19.10
N GLU A 178 -3.75 -3.57 -20.31
CA GLU A 178 -3.95 -2.68 -21.44
C GLU A 178 -5.44 -2.44 -21.65
N ALA A 179 -5.79 -1.20 -21.99
CA ALA A 179 -7.17 -0.82 -22.25
C ALA A 179 -7.29 -0.05 -23.57
N THR A 180 -8.48 -0.05 -24.17
CA THR A 180 -8.75 0.78 -25.35
C THR A 180 -8.41 2.25 -25.05
N CYS A 181 -7.76 2.92 -26.00
CA CYS A 181 -7.34 4.31 -25.82
C CYS A 181 -7.28 5.06 -27.15
N TRP A 182 -7.29 6.39 -27.07
CA TRP A 182 -7.29 7.31 -28.21
C TRP A 182 -6.34 8.48 -27.94
N GLU A 183 -5.84 9.10 -29.01
CA GLU A 183 -4.95 10.26 -28.91
C GLU A 183 -5.62 11.45 -28.19
N LYS A 184 -6.94 11.58 -28.31
CA LYS A 184 -7.76 12.57 -27.58
C LYS A 184 -9.03 11.91 -27.04
N GLY A 185 -9.49 12.36 -25.88
CA GLY A 185 -10.76 11.89 -25.29
C GLY A 185 -10.69 10.50 -24.63
N THR A 186 -9.51 10.09 -24.17
CA THR A 186 -9.35 8.88 -23.36
C THR A 186 -9.79 9.18 -21.92
N VAL A 187 -10.86 8.53 -21.48
CA VAL A 187 -11.40 8.58 -20.11
C VAL A 187 -11.77 7.18 -19.67
N VAL A 188 -11.55 6.84 -18.39
CA VAL A 188 -11.67 5.47 -17.84
C VAL A 188 -13.05 4.85 -18.10
N GLU A 189 -14.10 5.67 -18.11
CA GLU A 189 -15.48 5.24 -18.36
C GLU A 189 -15.69 4.76 -19.79
N ARG A 190 -14.90 5.28 -20.74
CA ARG A 190 -14.93 4.88 -22.15
C ARG A 190 -14.03 3.67 -22.39
N GLN A 191 -12.89 3.60 -21.70
CA GLN A 191 -11.92 2.52 -21.84
C GLN A 191 -12.50 1.15 -21.48
N GLU A 192 -12.11 0.13 -22.22
CA GLU A 192 -12.37 -1.28 -21.96
C GLU A 192 -11.05 -2.02 -21.86
N LEU A 193 -10.97 -2.96 -20.94
CA LEU A 193 -9.84 -3.88 -20.85
C LEU A 193 -9.68 -4.67 -22.16
N ILE A 194 -8.45 -4.73 -22.68
CA ILE A 194 -8.11 -5.47 -23.91
C ILE A 194 -6.97 -6.49 -23.72
N GLU A 195 -6.16 -6.38 -22.67
CA GLU A 195 -5.14 -7.36 -22.31
C GLU A 195 -4.99 -7.44 -20.79
N ILE A 196 -4.91 -8.65 -20.24
CA ILE A 196 -4.39 -8.91 -18.89
C ILE A 196 -3.06 -9.62 -19.06
N GLY A 197 -1.98 -9.00 -18.57
CA GLY A 197 -0.72 -9.68 -18.32
C GLY A 197 -0.47 -9.82 -16.84
N ALA A 198 0.02 -10.98 -16.40
CA ALA A 198 0.35 -11.19 -14.99
C ALA A 198 1.50 -12.18 -14.79
N VAL A 199 2.19 -12.00 -13.68
CA VAL A 199 3.27 -12.86 -13.18
C VAL A 199 2.96 -13.24 -11.74
N ARG A 200 2.97 -14.55 -11.46
CA ARG A 200 2.80 -15.09 -10.11
C ARG A 200 4.17 -15.37 -9.50
N LEU A 201 4.45 -14.75 -8.37
CA LEU A 201 5.63 -14.96 -7.55
C LEU A 201 5.26 -15.75 -6.29
N GLU A 202 6.13 -16.69 -5.89
CA GLU A 202 6.05 -17.33 -4.58
C GLU A 202 6.47 -16.36 -3.46
N ALA A 203 6.36 -16.81 -2.20
CA ALA A 203 6.71 -16.00 -1.04
C ALA A 203 8.18 -15.55 -1.00
N ASP A 204 9.07 -16.29 -1.64
CA ASP A 204 10.49 -15.98 -1.82
C ASP A 204 10.80 -15.14 -3.07
N PHE A 205 9.75 -14.67 -3.77
CA PHE A 205 9.77 -13.94 -5.03
C PHE A 205 10.22 -14.75 -6.25
N ALA A 206 10.31 -16.09 -6.15
CA ALA A 206 10.56 -16.92 -7.32
C ALA A 206 9.35 -16.87 -8.27
N VAL A 207 9.61 -16.69 -9.57
CA VAL A 207 8.56 -16.72 -10.60
C VAL A 207 8.00 -18.14 -10.71
N ARG A 208 6.70 -18.29 -10.46
CA ARG A 208 5.99 -19.58 -10.56
C ARG A 208 5.32 -19.77 -11.92
N GLY A 209 4.83 -18.69 -12.51
CA GLY A 209 4.11 -18.76 -13.77
C GLY A 209 3.68 -17.39 -14.27
N GLU A 210 3.22 -17.39 -15.51
CA GLU A 210 2.77 -16.21 -16.23
C GLU A 210 1.37 -16.43 -16.81
N PHE A 211 0.63 -15.35 -16.97
CA PHE A 211 -0.70 -15.32 -17.55
C PHE A 211 -0.78 -14.19 -18.56
N GLN A 212 -1.35 -14.50 -19.73
CA GLN A 212 -1.67 -13.51 -20.74
C GLN A 212 -2.96 -13.89 -21.44
N ARG A 213 -3.90 -12.96 -21.49
CA ARG A 213 -5.13 -13.10 -22.27
C ARG A 213 -5.53 -11.75 -22.84
N PHE A 214 -5.95 -11.75 -24.10
CA PHE A 214 -6.68 -10.63 -24.69
C PHE A 214 -8.15 -10.68 -24.29
N VAL A 215 -8.79 -9.52 -24.30
CA VAL A 215 -10.20 -9.35 -24.00
C VAL A 215 -10.85 -8.63 -25.18
N ARG A 216 -11.97 -9.16 -25.66
CA ARG A 216 -12.74 -8.52 -26.73
C ARG A 216 -13.61 -7.39 -26.16
N PRO A 217 -13.34 -6.10 -26.49
CA PRO A 217 -14.16 -4.99 -26.06
C PRO A 217 -15.52 -5.01 -26.78
N THR A 218 -16.55 -4.49 -26.14
CA THR A 218 -17.95 -4.54 -26.62
C THR A 218 -18.54 -3.17 -26.90
N GLY A 219 -18.09 -2.12 -26.20
CA GLY A 219 -18.52 -0.75 -26.42
C GLY A 219 -17.86 -0.16 -27.66
N GLU A 220 -16.53 -0.23 -27.74
CA GLU A 220 -15.76 0.23 -28.90
C GLU A 220 -14.85 -0.90 -29.43
N PRO A 221 -15.40 -1.83 -30.23
CA PRO A 221 -14.70 -3.05 -30.65
C PRO A 221 -13.52 -2.79 -31.60
N ALA A 222 -13.54 -1.67 -32.33
CA ALA A 222 -12.48 -1.31 -33.26
C ALA A 222 -11.36 -0.53 -32.54
N LEU A 223 -10.15 -1.08 -32.51
CA LEU A 223 -8.99 -0.41 -31.97
C LEU A 223 -8.65 0.85 -32.77
N SER A 224 -8.35 1.92 -32.05
CA SER A 224 -7.78 3.13 -32.66
C SER A 224 -6.34 2.88 -33.13
N ASP A 225 -5.88 3.63 -34.12
CA ASP A 225 -4.47 3.56 -34.55
C ASP A 225 -3.50 3.96 -33.45
N PHE A 226 -3.93 4.86 -32.55
CA PHE A 226 -3.14 5.24 -31.39
C PHE A 226 -2.94 4.04 -30.46
N CYS A 227 -4.02 3.33 -30.11
CA CYS A 227 -3.95 2.16 -29.26
C CYS A 227 -3.08 1.07 -29.89
N ARG A 228 -3.28 0.76 -31.18
CA ARG A 228 -2.46 -0.21 -31.91
C ARG A 228 -0.97 0.12 -31.91
N ARG A 229 -0.60 1.40 -32.08
CA ARG A 229 0.82 1.80 -32.04
C ARG A 229 1.40 1.79 -30.63
N LEU A 230 0.60 2.20 -29.65
CA LEU A 230 1.03 2.26 -28.26
C LEU A 230 1.28 0.86 -27.72
N THR A 231 0.29 -0.02 -27.85
CA THR A 231 0.32 -1.36 -27.26
C THR A 231 0.88 -2.41 -28.22
N GLY A 232 0.88 -2.20 -29.53
CA GLY A 232 1.25 -3.25 -30.49
C GLY A 232 0.24 -4.40 -30.57
N ILE A 233 -0.92 -4.31 -29.90
CA ILE A 233 -2.03 -5.26 -30.01
C ILE A 233 -2.73 -5.06 -31.36
N ARG A 234 -3.02 -6.15 -32.06
CA ARG A 234 -3.69 -6.12 -33.36
C ARG A 234 -5.19 -6.29 -33.20
N GLN A 235 -5.95 -5.85 -34.19
CA GLN A 235 -7.40 -6.05 -34.20
C GLN A 235 -7.76 -7.54 -34.20
N GLU A 236 -7.02 -8.35 -34.96
CA GLU A 236 -7.20 -9.82 -35.03
C GLU A 236 -7.03 -10.52 -33.69
N ASP A 237 -6.15 -10.00 -32.81
CA ASP A 237 -5.96 -10.53 -31.46
C ASP A 237 -7.23 -10.37 -30.62
N LEU A 238 -7.92 -9.23 -30.75
CA LEU A 238 -9.14 -8.92 -29.99
C LEU A 238 -10.39 -9.56 -30.59
N ASP A 239 -10.47 -9.66 -31.91
CA ASP A 239 -11.62 -10.27 -32.59
C ASP A 239 -11.76 -11.76 -32.19
N ALA A 240 -10.62 -12.45 -32.07
CA ALA A 240 -10.53 -13.84 -31.63
C ALA A 240 -10.65 -14.03 -30.11
N ALA A 241 -10.58 -12.96 -29.32
CA ALA A 241 -10.57 -13.03 -27.87
C ALA A 241 -11.95 -13.35 -27.25
N GLU A 242 -11.92 -13.86 -26.04
CA GLU A 242 -13.10 -14.02 -25.20
C GLU A 242 -13.58 -12.67 -24.64
N SER A 243 -14.83 -12.63 -24.17
CA SER A 243 -15.34 -11.44 -23.48
C SER A 243 -14.73 -11.30 -22.07
N PHE A 244 -14.91 -10.12 -21.48
CA PHE A 244 -14.31 -9.75 -20.19
C PHE A 244 -14.54 -10.77 -19.06
N LEU A 245 -15.77 -11.23 -18.84
CA LEU A 245 -16.10 -12.07 -17.67
C LEU A 245 -15.42 -13.45 -17.70
N PRO A 246 -15.43 -14.22 -18.80
CA PRO A 246 -14.62 -15.44 -18.92
C PRO A 246 -13.13 -15.21 -18.68
N VAL A 247 -12.56 -14.14 -19.25
CA VAL A 247 -11.13 -13.84 -19.07
C VAL A 247 -10.82 -13.51 -17.62
N LEU A 248 -11.64 -12.68 -16.96
CA LEU A 248 -11.49 -12.36 -15.54
C LEU A 248 -11.59 -13.62 -14.66
N ALA A 249 -12.54 -14.52 -14.95
CA ALA A 249 -12.68 -15.77 -14.23
C ALA A 249 -11.43 -16.66 -14.40
N SER A 250 -10.90 -16.75 -15.63
CA SER A 250 -9.68 -17.52 -15.91
C SER A 250 -8.44 -16.92 -15.25
N PHE A 251 -8.37 -15.59 -15.13
CA PHE A 251 -7.28 -14.91 -14.42
C PHE A 251 -7.29 -15.23 -12.92
N VAL A 252 -8.47 -15.17 -12.29
CA VAL A 252 -8.63 -15.50 -10.86
C VAL A 252 -8.37 -16.98 -10.61
N ASP A 253 -8.85 -17.88 -11.48
CA ASP A 253 -8.58 -19.31 -11.38
C ASP A 253 -7.09 -19.62 -11.52
N TRP A 254 -6.42 -19.01 -12.50
CA TRP A 254 -4.97 -19.14 -12.68
C TRP A 254 -4.16 -18.62 -11.50
N ALA A 255 -4.58 -17.50 -10.88
CA ALA A 255 -3.93 -16.96 -9.68
C ALA A 255 -3.93 -17.98 -8.53
N GLY A 256 -4.97 -18.81 -8.47
CA GLY A 256 -5.11 -19.95 -7.57
C GLY A 256 -5.79 -19.60 -6.25
N PRO A 257 -5.94 -20.59 -5.36
CA PRO A 257 -6.65 -20.42 -4.09
C PRO A 257 -5.78 -19.77 -3.01
N GLY A 258 -6.44 -19.39 -1.92
CA GLY A 258 -5.80 -18.99 -0.66
C GLY A 258 -5.66 -17.48 -0.49
N PRO A 259 -4.98 -17.03 0.58
CA PRO A 259 -4.58 -15.63 0.66
C PRO A 259 -3.57 -15.38 -0.46
N LEU A 260 -3.86 -14.37 -1.28
CA LEU A 260 -2.97 -13.86 -2.32
C LEU A 260 -2.76 -12.37 -2.09
N ARG A 261 -1.61 -11.88 -2.53
CA ARG A 261 -1.36 -10.45 -2.68
C ARG A 261 -1.52 -10.12 -4.15
N PHE A 262 -2.32 -9.12 -4.49
CA PHE A 262 -2.36 -8.58 -5.85
C PHE A 262 -1.62 -7.25 -5.88
N ALA A 263 -0.88 -6.99 -6.96
CA ALA A 263 -0.12 -5.77 -7.12
C ALA A 263 -0.12 -5.33 -8.59
N SER A 264 -0.06 -4.04 -8.81
CA SER A 264 0.29 -3.46 -10.10
C SER A 264 1.14 -2.23 -9.87
N TRP A 265 1.64 -1.60 -10.94
CA TRP A 265 2.46 -0.42 -10.77
C TRP A 265 1.69 0.71 -10.10
N SER A 266 0.42 0.93 -10.44
CA SER A 266 -0.38 1.99 -9.83
C SER A 266 -1.83 1.56 -9.60
N THR A 267 -2.58 2.33 -8.82
CA THR A 267 -4.03 2.13 -8.68
C THR A 267 -4.86 2.25 -9.98
N TYR A 268 -4.27 2.57 -11.14
CA TYR A 268 -4.99 2.60 -12.43
C TYR A 268 -5.62 1.24 -12.76
N ASP A 269 -4.84 0.16 -12.71
CA ASP A 269 -5.29 -1.18 -13.14
C ASP A 269 -6.48 -1.67 -12.31
N LEU A 270 -6.42 -1.47 -10.99
CA LEU A 270 -7.54 -1.80 -10.11
C LEU A 270 -8.78 -0.95 -10.41
N ARG A 271 -8.61 0.35 -10.74
CA ARG A 271 -9.74 1.20 -11.15
C ARG A 271 -10.32 0.74 -12.49
N GLN A 272 -9.49 0.34 -13.43
CA GLN A 272 -9.92 -0.17 -14.73
C GLN A 272 -10.70 -1.48 -14.56
N LEU A 273 -10.19 -2.46 -13.81
CA LEU A 273 -10.93 -3.70 -13.49
C LEU A 273 -12.28 -3.43 -12.83
N ARG A 274 -12.35 -2.46 -11.90
CA ARG A 274 -13.62 -2.04 -11.29
C ARG A 274 -14.57 -1.40 -12.31
N SER A 275 -14.05 -0.62 -13.25
CA SER A 275 -14.82 -0.02 -14.34
C SER A 275 -15.44 -1.09 -15.23
N ASP A 276 -14.63 -2.04 -15.71
CA ASP A 276 -15.10 -3.16 -16.53
C ASP A 276 -16.07 -4.07 -15.76
N CYS A 277 -15.81 -4.42 -14.48
CA CYS A 277 -16.76 -5.17 -13.66
C CYS A 277 -18.13 -4.47 -13.58
N ARG A 278 -18.15 -3.15 -13.34
CA ARG A 278 -19.42 -2.38 -13.30
C ARG A 278 -20.12 -2.37 -14.64
N ARG A 279 -19.39 -2.19 -15.74
CA ARG A 279 -19.92 -2.23 -17.12
C ARG A 279 -20.61 -3.57 -17.40
N HIS A 280 -20.04 -4.66 -16.89
CA HIS A 280 -20.56 -6.02 -17.03
C HIS A 280 -21.49 -6.47 -15.89
N LEU A 281 -21.95 -5.54 -15.03
CA LEU A 281 -22.84 -5.82 -13.89
C LEU A 281 -22.32 -6.92 -12.95
N ALA A 282 -21.00 -7.02 -12.82
CA ALA A 282 -20.31 -7.97 -11.95
C ALA A 282 -19.66 -7.26 -10.76
N ALA A 283 -19.54 -7.97 -9.64
CA ALA A 283 -18.69 -7.55 -8.54
C ALA A 283 -17.22 -7.85 -8.86
N LEU A 284 -16.31 -6.99 -8.40
CA LEU A 284 -14.89 -7.32 -8.44
C LEU A 284 -14.64 -8.55 -7.55
N PRO A 285 -13.94 -9.59 -8.04
CA PRO A 285 -13.57 -10.73 -7.21
C PRO A 285 -12.88 -10.28 -5.92
N PRO A 286 -13.34 -10.71 -4.72
CA PRO A 286 -12.83 -10.18 -3.44
C PRO A 286 -11.31 -10.20 -3.26
N PRO A 287 -10.55 -11.21 -3.74
CA PRO A 287 -9.09 -11.19 -3.65
C PRO A 287 -8.45 -10.00 -4.36
N LEU A 288 -9.02 -9.52 -5.47
CA LEU A 288 -8.52 -8.38 -6.23
C LEU A 288 -8.77 -7.04 -5.53
N GLU A 289 -9.68 -6.97 -4.57
CA GLU A 289 -9.79 -5.77 -3.71
C GLU A 289 -8.55 -5.57 -2.84
N CYS A 290 -7.79 -6.65 -2.59
CA CYS A 290 -6.56 -6.63 -1.81
C CYS A 290 -5.34 -6.31 -2.67
N HIS A 291 -5.21 -5.04 -3.05
CA HIS A 291 -4.23 -4.55 -4.03
C HIS A 291 -3.12 -3.69 -3.41
N LEU A 292 -1.89 -3.91 -3.88
CA LEU A 292 -0.69 -3.14 -3.58
C LEU A 292 -0.36 -2.17 -4.72
N ASP A 293 -0.32 -0.86 -4.42
CA ASP A 293 0.24 0.17 -5.32
C ASP A 293 1.77 0.20 -5.16
N LEU A 294 2.49 -0.43 -6.09
CA LEU A 294 3.96 -0.54 -6.03
C LEU A 294 4.66 0.79 -6.30
N ARG A 295 4.06 1.69 -7.09
CA ARG A 295 4.58 3.04 -7.32
C ARG A 295 4.59 3.83 -6.01
N GLN A 296 3.50 3.80 -5.25
CA GLN A 296 3.45 4.45 -3.95
C GLN A 296 4.52 3.89 -3.01
N ARG A 297 4.66 2.56 -2.94
CA ARG A 297 5.67 1.91 -2.10
C ARG A 297 7.11 2.31 -2.48
N PHE A 298 7.42 2.28 -3.77
CA PHE A 298 8.71 2.68 -4.29
C PHE A 298 9.06 4.13 -3.94
N SER A 299 8.08 5.03 -4.09
CA SER A 299 8.21 6.45 -3.78
C SER A 299 8.41 6.70 -2.29
N GLU A 300 7.60 6.07 -1.42
CA GLU A 300 7.71 6.19 0.04
C GLU A 300 9.09 5.71 0.54
N GLN A 301 9.56 4.54 0.09
CA GLN A 301 10.86 3.99 0.49
C GLN A 301 12.06 4.86 0.11
N ARG A 302 11.92 5.67 -0.95
CA ARG A 302 13.01 6.52 -1.47
C ARG A 302 12.83 8.00 -1.16
N GLY A 303 11.74 8.39 -0.50
CA GLY A 303 11.40 9.79 -0.27
C GLY A 303 11.27 10.59 -1.56
N LEU A 304 10.67 9.99 -2.60
CA LEU A 304 10.49 10.58 -3.93
C LEU A 304 9.02 10.80 -4.24
N GLU A 305 8.72 11.76 -5.12
CA GLU A 305 7.41 11.85 -5.76
C GLU A 305 7.07 10.57 -6.56
N PRO A 306 5.78 10.27 -6.83
CA PRO A 306 5.36 9.14 -7.66
C PRO A 306 6.06 9.06 -9.02
N GLN A 307 6.73 7.95 -9.30
CA GLN A 307 7.48 7.74 -10.55
C GLN A 307 6.73 6.86 -11.57
N THR A 308 7.05 7.00 -12.86
CA THR A 308 6.63 6.03 -13.87
C THR A 308 7.40 4.72 -13.71
N MET A 309 6.84 3.61 -14.22
CA MET A 309 7.49 2.29 -14.13
C MET A 309 8.89 2.32 -14.77
N LYS A 310 8.98 2.89 -15.97
CA LYS A 310 10.24 3.09 -16.68
C LYS A 310 11.26 3.87 -15.84
N ARG A 311 10.85 4.98 -15.22
CA ARG A 311 11.76 5.78 -14.38
C ARG A 311 12.18 5.02 -13.11
N ALA A 312 11.29 4.23 -12.53
CA ALA A 312 11.63 3.39 -11.39
C ALA A 312 12.63 2.28 -11.75
N LEU A 313 12.50 1.64 -12.92
CA LEU A 313 13.51 0.71 -13.45
C LEU A 313 14.89 1.38 -13.56
N GLU A 314 14.94 2.56 -14.18
CA GLU A 314 16.20 3.34 -14.31
C GLU A 314 16.83 3.65 -12.94
N LEU A 315 16.03 4.15 -11.99
CA LEU A 315 16.48 4.45 -10.62
C LEU A 315 16.90 3.20 -9.83
N ALA A 316 16.39 2.04 -10.22
CA ALA A 316 16.76 0.74 -9.66
C ALA A 316 17.95 0.09 -10.39
N GLY A 317 18.47 0.69 -11.46
CA GLY A 317 19.53 0.11 -12.29
C GLY A 317 19.08 -1.12 -13.10
N LEU A 318 17.78 -1.25 -13.37
CA LEU A 318 17.22 -2.34 -14.16
C LEU A 318 16.96 -1.88 -15.59
N ALA A 319 17.40 -2.67 -16.57
CA ALA A 319 17.00 -2.47 -17.96
C ALA A 319 15.54 -2.92 -18.17
N GLN A 320 14.78 -2.17 -18.96
CA GLN A 320 13.45 -2.57 -19.38
C GLN A 320 13.52 -3.77 -20.34
N GLU A 321 12.74 -4.80 -20.06
CA GLU A 321 12.67 -6.02 -20.88
C GLU A 321 11.33 -6.08 -21.63
N GLY A 322 11.34 -6.61 -22.86
CA GLY A 322 10.13 -6.73 -23.67
C GLY A 322 9.63 -5.40 -24.26
N HIS A 323 8.39 -5.39 -24.73
CA HIS A 323 7.75 -4.23 -25.36
C HIS A 323 6.94 -3.45 -24.32
N HIS A 324 7.23 -2.14 -24.16
CA HIS A 324 6.44 -1.28 -23.27
C HIS A 324 4.98 -1.22 -23.72
N HIS A 325 4.02 -1.15 -22.78
CA HIS A 325 2.59 -1.20 -23.07
C HIS A 325 2.14 -2.55 -23.67
N ARG A 326 2.82 -3.62 -23.28
CA ARG A 326 2.30 -4.98 -23.34
C ARG A 326 2.09 -5.45 -21.92
N GLY A 327 0.87 -5.85 -21.60
CA GLY A 327 0.51 -6.19 -20.22
C GLY A 327 1.45 -7.25 -19.62
N LEU A 328 1.84 -8.28 -20.37
CA LEU A 328 2.73 -9.32 -19.81
C LEU A 328 4.17 -8.82 -19.62
N ASP A 329 4.71 -8.04 -20.56
CA ASP A 329 6.08 -7.53 -20.45
C ASP A 329 6.19 -6.47 -19.36
N ASP A 330 5.20 -5.58 -19.25
CA ASP A 330 5.14 -4.62 -18.16
C ASP A 330 4.93 -5.34 -16.81
N ALA A 331 4.07 -6.37 -16.72
CA ALA A 331 3.93 -7.19 -15.50
C ALA A 331 5.25 -7.88 -15.08
N ARG A 332 6.08 -8.36 -16.02
CA ARG A 332 7.41 -8.91 -15.73
C ARG A 332 8.35 -7.86 -15.14
N ASN A 333 8.39 -6.67 -15.75
CA ASN A 333 9.20 -5.56 -15.23
C ASN A 333 8.74 -5.10 -13.84
N ILE A 334 7.41 -5.01 -13.64
CA ILE A 334 6.83 -4.69 -12.35
C ILE A 334 7.15 -5.78 -11.33
N ALA A 335 7.16 -7.06 -11.69
CA ALA A 335 7.54 -8.15 -10.79
C ALA A 335 9.02 -8.07 -10.34
N ARG A 336 9.92 -7.63 -11.23
CA ARG A 336 11.32 -7.34 -10.90
C ARG A 336 11.43 -6.18 -9.91
N LEU A 337 10.67 -5.10 -10.13
CA LEU A 337 10.58 -3.99 -9.18
C LEU A 337 9.97 -4.43 -7.85
N ALA A 338 8.91 -5.24 -7.86
CA ALA A 338 8.25 -5.75 -6.66
C ALA A 338 9.22 -6.55 -5.78
N THR A 339 10.11 -7.34 -6.40
CA THR A 339 11.17 -8.07 -5.70
C THR A 339 12.14 -7.13 -4.99
N LEU A 340 12.44 -5.95 -5.55
CA LEU A 340 13.26 -4.95 -4.88
C LEU A 340 12.51 -4.21 -3.77
N ILE A 341 11.24 -3.89 -4.00
CA ILE A 341 10.40 -3.09 -3.10
C ILE A 341 9.96 -3.87 -1.86
N LEU A 342 9.62 -5.16 -2.02
CA LEU A 342 8.94 -5.94 -0.98
C LEU A 342 9.84 -6.96 -0.29
N LYS A 343 11.07 -7.20 -0.78
CA LYS A 343 12.04 -8.09 -0.16
C LYS A 343 12.89 -7.39 0.92
N SER A 344 12.94 -6.06 0.90
CA SER A 344 13.54 -5.19 1.91
C SER A 344 12.65 -5.06 3.14
#